data_AF-A0A1Q6U3D6-F1
#
_entry.id   AF-A0A1Q6U3D6-F1
#
_cell.length_a   1.000
_cell.length_b   1.000
_cell.length_c   1.000
_cell.angle_alpha   90.00
_cell.angle_beta   90.00
_cell.angle_gamma   90.00
#
_symmetry.space_group_name_H-M   'P 1'
#
loop_
_entity.id
_entity.type
_entity.pdbx_description
1 polymer ?
#
loop_
_entity_poly.entity_id
_entity_poly.type
_entity_poly.pdbx_seq_one_letter_code
_entity_poly.pdbx_strand_id
1 'polypeptide(L)'
;MNYKELMAADIPIASAIISYGEDWKIERVNTEFVKLSGYTERDLGESGRDQLITEKDSYLFEETLAQAIATKMPADQVLRIRRKDQEIRWVAFRSSVFHYIDAVDGTSFT
;
A
#
# COMPACT_ATOMS: atom_id res chain seq x y z
N MET A 1 11.04 -12.12 -3.70
CA MET A 1 9.76 -12.41 -3.02
C MET A 1 8.65 -11.80 -3.85
N ASN A 2 7.75 -12.63 -4.38
CA ASN A 2 6.58 -12.15 -5.12
C ASN A 2 5.62 -11.46 -4.12
N TYR A 3 4.85 -10.45 -4.55
CA TYR A 3 3.86 -9.78 -3.69
C TYR A 3 2.87 -10.78 -3.08
N LYS A 4 2.54 -11.89 -3.77
CA LYS A 4 1.67 -12.95 -3.23
C LYS A 4 2.25 -13.60 -1.98
N GLU A 5 3.56 -13.84 -1.96
CA GLU A 5 4.26 -14.42 -0.80
C GLU A 5 4.28 -13.41 0.35
N LEU A 6 4.51 -12.11 0.06
CA LEU A 6 4.45 -11.05 1.06
C LEU A 6 3.05 -10.94 1.69
N MET A 7 1.99 -11.01 0.89
CA MET A 7 0.61 -10.92 1.39
C MET A 7 0.19 -12.14 2.22
N ALA A 8 0.77 -13.32 1.95
CA ALA A 8 0.50 -14.55 2.68
C ALA A 8 1.44 -14.76 3.88
N ALA A 9 2.54 -14.00 3.97
CA ALA A 9 3.51 -14.14 5.04
C ALA A 9 2.94 -13.63 6.37
N ASP A 10 3.20 -14.39 7.44
CA ASP A 10 2.91 -13.99 8.81
C ASP A 10 4.02 -13.04 9.29
N ILE A 11 3.98 -11.81 8.80
CA ILE A 11 4.89 -10.73 9.19
C ILE A 11 4.13 -9.70 10.04
N PRO A 12 4.74 -9.14 11.11
CA PRO A 12 4.10 -8.18 11.99
C PRO A 12 4.04 -6.77 11.38
N ILE A 13 3.79 -6.68 10.08
CA ILE A 13 3.74 -5.42 9.32
C ILE A 13 2.47 -5.40 8.48
N ALA A 14 1.62 -4.40 8.69
CA ALA A 14 0.48 -4.13 7.85
C ALA A 14 0.94 -3.73 6.44
N SER A 15 0.53 -4.50 5.44
CA SER A 15 0.95 -4.32 4.04
C SER A 15 -0.25 -4.26 3.11
N ALA A 16 -0.17 -3.38 2.11
CA ALA A 16 -1.14 -3.26 1.03
C ALA A 16 -0.43 -3.19 -0.32
N ILE A 17 -1.02 -3.80 -1.35
CA ILE A 17 -0.62 -3.60 -2.73
C ILE A 17 -1.55 -2.57 -3.35
N ILE A 18 -0.95 -1.50 -3.89
CA ILE A 18 -1.67 -0.38 -4.48
C ILE A 18 -1.31 -0.28 -5.95
N SER A 19 -2.34 -0.29 -6.82
CA SER A 19 -2.22 0.18 -8.19
C SER A 19 -2.33 1.70 -8.21
N TYR A 20 -1.46 2.39 -8.93
CA TYR A 20 -1.43 3.86 -8.98
C TYR A 20 -1.42 4.34 -10.44
N GLY A 21 -2.30 5.30 -10.76
CA GLY A 21 -2.50 5.86 -12.09
C GLY A 21 -3.31 7.16 -12.03
N GLU A 22 -4.36 7.31 -12.85
CA GLU A 22 -5.33 8.42 -12.74
C GLU A 22 -6.07 8.43 -11.39
N ASP A 23 -6.23 7.25 -10.78
CA ASP A 23 -6.66 7.04 -9.40
C ASP A 23 -5.81 5.92 -8.78
N TRP A 24 -5.80 5.81 -7.46
CA TRP A 24 -5.10 4.76 -6.72
C TRP A 24 -6.08 3.73 -6.17
N LYS A 25 -5.74 2.44 -6.24
CA LYS A 25 -6.61 1.36 -5.78
C LYS A 25 -5.82 0.36 -4.94
N ILE A 26 -6.38 -0.03 -3.80
CA ILE A 26 -5.88 -1.16 -3.02
C ILE A 26 -6.32 -2.45 -3.68
N GLU A 27 -5.37 -3.24 -4.18
CA GLU A 27 -5.62 -4.52 -4.86
C GLU A 27 -5.63 -5.70 -3.89
N ARG A 28 -4.85 -5.59 -2.81
CA ARG A 28 -4.64 -6.62 -1.80
C ARG A 28 -4.21 -6.00 -0.49
N VAL A 29 -4.55 -6.66 0.61
CA VAL A 29 -3.97 -6.37 1.93
C VAL A 29 -3.70 -7.65 2.71
N ASN A 30 -2.72 -7.63 3.60
CA ASN A 30 -2.44 -8.78 4.48
C ASN A 30 -3.29 -8.73 5.77
N THR A 31 -3.19 -9.81 6.56
CA THR A 31 -3.94 -9.94 7.82
C THR A 31 -3.65 -8.82 8.82
N GLU A 32 -2.40 -8.37 8.94
CA GLU A 32 -2.04 -7.27 9.84
C GLU A 32 -2.66 -5.93 9.42
N PHE A 33 -2.81 -5.69 8.12
CA PHE A 33 -3.52 -4.52 7.64
C PHE A 33 -5.00 -4.55 8.02
N VAL A 34 -5.65 -5.71 7.93
CA VAL A 34 -7.05 -5.87 8.36
C VAL A 34 -7.18 -5.63 9.86
N LYS A 35 -6.25 -6.12 10.68
CA LYS A 35 -6.24 -5.87 12.13
C LYS A 35 -6.03 -4.39 12.45
N LEU A 36 -5.10 -3.74 11.75
CA LEU A 36 -4.75 -2.33 11.92
C LEU A 36 -5.89 -1.38 11.52
N SER A 37 -6.55 -1.65 10.41
CA SER A 37 -7.57 -0.76 9.83
C SER A 37 -9.01 -1.14 10.17
N GLY A 38 -9.26 -2.41 10.47
CA GLY A 38 -10.61 -2.98 10.62
C GLY A 38 -11.35 -3.20 9.29
N TYR A 39 -10.74 -2.86 8.15
CA TYR A 39 -11.32 -3.08 6.83
C TYR A 39 -10.80 -4.37 6.21
N THR A 40 -11.72 -5.18 5.70
CA THR A 40 -11.38 -6.35 4.87
C THR A 40 -11.06 -5.93 3.44
N GLU A 41 -10.40 -6.79 2.66
CA GLU A 41 -10.17 -6.55 1.23
C GLU A 41 -11.46 -6.18 0.49
N ARG A 42 -12.57 -6.86 0.83
CA ARG A 42 -13.88 -6.58 0.26
C ARG A 42 -14.35 -5.16 0.59
N ASP A 43 -14.24 -4.73 1.84
CA ASP A 43 -14.67 -3.38 2.24
C ASP A 43 -13.88 -2.30 1.49
N LEU A 44 -12.57 -2.53 1.30
CA LEU A 44 -11.67 -1.60 0.60
C LEU A 44 -11.95 -1.50 -0.89
N GLY A 45 -12.45 -2.59 -1.52
CA GLY A 45 -12.85 -2.60 -2.93
C GLY A 45 -14.18 -1.91 -3.22
N GLU A 46 -15.02 -1.66 -2.21
CA GLU A 46 -16.32 -0.99 -2.37
C GLU A 46 -16.20 0.53 -2.15
N SER A 47 -15.87 0.96 -0.93
CA SER A 47 -15.76 2.39 -0.54
C SER A 47 -14.89 2.64 0.69
N GLY A 48 -14.39 1.58 1.35
CA GLY A 48 -13.56 1.70 2.54
C GLY A 48 -12.24 2.41 2.29
N ARG A 49 -11.75 2.42 1.04
CA ARG A 49 -10.55 3.16 0.61
C ARG A 49 -10.65 4.65 0.92
N ASP A 50 -11.75 5.28 0.52
CA ASP A 50 -11.93 6.74 0.64
C ASP A 50 -12.11 7.19 2.10
N GLN A 51 -12.42 6.24 2.98
CA GLN A 51 -12.58 6.49 4.41
C GLN A 51 -11.31 6.19 5.21
N LEU A 52 -10.39 5.37 4.67
CA LEU A 52 -9.22 4.88 5.38
C LEU A 52 -8.24 6.01 5.71
N ILE A 53 -7.97 6.90 4.75
CA ILE A 53 -7.10 8.06 4.96
C ILE A 53 -7.98 9.24 5.35
N THR A 54 -7.61 9.96 6.42
CA THR A 54 -8.38 11.14 6.80
C THR A 54 -8.24 12.23 5.72
N GLU A 55 -9.30 13.02 5.51
CA GLU A 55 -9.29 14.13 4.52
C GLU A 55 -8.13 15.12 4.74
N LYS A 56 -7.68 15.27 5.99
CA LYS A 56 -6.54 16.13 6.33
C LYS A 56 -5.20 15.59 5.84
N ASP A 57 -5.08 14.28 5.64
CA ASP A 57 -3.83 13.59 5.31
C ASP A 57 -3.88 12.91 3.92
N SER A 58 -4.97 13.06 3.16
CA SER A 58 -5.09 12.51 1.81
C SER A 58 -3.99 13.05 0.88
N TYR A 59 -3.70 14.36 0.96
CA TYR A 59 -2.64 14.97 0.17
C TYR A 59 -1.26 14.41 0.53
N LEU A 60 -0.98 14.16 1.81
CA LEU A 60 0.29 13.57 2.26
C LEU A 60 0.45 12.15 1.73
N PHE A 61 -0.63 11.37 1.76
CA PHE A 61 -0.64 10.02 1.23
C PHE A 61 -0.36 9.99 -0.27
N GLU A 62 -1.09 10.81 -1.05
CA GLU A 62 -0.91 10.90 -2.50
C GLU A 62 0.49 11.41 -2.87
N GLU A 63 1.00 12.44 -2.19
CA GLU A 63 2.36 12.94 -2.38
C GLU A 63 3.40 11.85 -2.11
N THR A 64 3.21 11.06 -1.04
CA THR A 64 4.13 9.95 -0.69
C THR A 64 4.11 8.84 -1.75
N LEU A 65 2.96 8.54 -2.34
CA LEU A 65 2.87 7.59 -3.46
C LEU A 65 3.52 8.16 -4.72
N ALA A 66 3.21 9.41 -5.07
CA ALA A 66 3.76 10.10 -6.23
C ALA A 66 5.29 10.21 -6.15
N GLN A 67 5.84 10.54 -4.98
CA GLN A 67 7.28 10.62 -4.75
C GLN A 67 7.97 9.27 -4.98
N ALA A 68 7.43 8.19 -4.40
CA ALA A 68 8.02 6.86 -4.59
C ALA A 68 7.98 6.43 -6.07
N ILE A 69 6.91 6.77 -6.77
CA ILE A 69 6.73 6.46 -8.20
C ILE A 69 7.65 7.28 -9.10
N ALA A 70 7.84 8.57 -8.81
CA ALA A 70 8.70 9.46 -9.58
C ALA A 70 10.18 9.13 -9.39
N THR A 71 10.59 8.84 -8.16
CA THR A 71 12.00 8.62 -7.81
C THR A 71 12.45 7.17 -7.92
N LYS A 72 11.51 6.21 -7.96
CA LYS A 72 11.78 4.77 -7.83
C LYS A 72 12.48 4.39 -6.52
N MET A 73 12.40 5.26 -5.51
CA MET A 73 12.94 5.05 -4.18
C MET A 73 11.80 4.93 -3.17
N PRO A 74 11.99 4.24 -2.03
CA PRO A 74 11.01 4.25 -0.96
C PRO A 74 10.76 5.67 -0.43
N ALA A 75 9.50 5.97 -0.09
CA ALA A 75 9.13 7.21 0.58
C ALA A 75 8.44 6.86 1.92
N ASP A 76 8.75 7.66 2.94
CA ASP A 76 8.26 7.47 4.30
C ASP A 76 7.45 8.69 4.74
N GLN A 77 6.34 8.46 5.44
CA GLN A 77 5.46 9.51 5.96
C GLN A 77 4.81 9.05 7.26
N VAL A 78 4.37 10.00 8.09
CA VAL A 78 3.50 9.72 9.23
C VAL A 78 2.13 10.31 8.95
N LEU A 79 1.10 9.47 8.91
CA LEU A 79 -0.26 9.89 8.57
C LEU A 79 -1.28 9.29 9.53
N ARG A 80 -2.47 9.91 9.57
CA ARG A 80 -3.61 9.39 10.32
C ARG A 80 -4.48 8.55 9.40
N ILE A 81 -4.70 7.31 9.83
CA ILE A 81 -5.77 6.48 9.28
C ILE A 81 -7.00 6.56 10.16
N ARG A 82 -8.17 6.43 9.54
CA ARG A 82 -9.44 6.21 10.21
C ARG A 82 -9.79 4.74 10.04
N ARG A 83 -9.95 4.06 11.17
CA ARG A 83 -10.39 2.67 11.21
C ARG A 83 -11.88 2.56 10.90
N LYS A 84 -12.34 1.35 10.59
CA LYS A 84 -13.77 1.07 10.33
C LYS A 84 -14.67 1.47 11.50
N ASP A 85 -14.18 1.29 12.73
CA ASP A 85 -14.83 1.70 13.99
C ASP A 85 -14.77 3.23 14.26
N GLN A 86 -14.27 4.03 13.31
CA GLN A 86 -14.07 5.48 13.37
C GLN A 86 -12.95 5.96 14.30
N GLU A 87 -12.21 5.05 14.94
CA GLU A 87 -11.01 5.40 15.70
C GLU A 87 -9.92 5.93 14.76
N ILE A 88 -9.26 7.02 15.16
CA ILE A 88 -8.13 7.59 14.42
C ILE A 88 -6.82 7.07 15.00
N ARG A 89 -5.92 6.58 14.15
CA ARG A 89 -4.57 6.14 14.56
C ARG A 89 -3.50 6.77 13.70
N TRP A 90 -2.40 7.15 14.34
CA TRP A 90 -1.17 7.52 13.66
C TRP A 90 -0.44 6.26 13.21
N VAL A 91 0.02 6.26 11.96
CA VAL A 91 0.81 5.17 11.39
C VAL A 91 2.06 5.74 10.73
N ALA A 92 3.19 5.07 10.94
CA ALA A 92 4.34 5.22 10.06
C ALA A 92 4.04 4.46 8.77
N PHE A 93 3.94 5.19 7.67
CA PHE A 93 3.62 4.69 6.35
C PHE A 93 4.86 4.72 5.47
N ARG A 94 5.16 3.60 4.84
CA ARG A 94 6.24 3.48 3.85
C ARG A 94 5.67 2.97 2.54
N SER A 95 5.92 3.70 1.46
CA SER A 95 5.60 3.29 0.10
C SER A 95 6.87 2.83 -0.62
N SER A 96 6.74 1.81 -1.46
CA SER A 96 7.84 1.33 -2.31
C SER A 96 7.25 0.78 -3.61
N VAL A 97 7.90 1.08 -4.72
CA VAL A 97 7.43 0.66 -6.04
C VAL A 97 7.98 -0.73 -6.33
N PHE A 98 7.08 -1.68 -6.61
CA PHE A 98 7.45 -2.98 -7.15
C PHE A 98 7.45 -2.90 -8.68
N HIS A 99 8.57 -3.26 -9.29
CA HIS A 99 8.66 -3.46 -10.74
C HIS A 99 8.63 -4.96 -11.04
N TYR A 100 7.92 -5.34 -12.09
CA TYR A 100 8.25 -6.59 -12.78
C TYR A 100 9.67 -6.43 -13.31
N ILE A 101 10.56 -7.29 -12.83
CA ILE A 101 11.79 -7.57 -13.55
C ILE A 101 11.34 -8.60 -14.58
N ASP A 102 11.23 -8.23 -15.85
CA ASP A 102 11.18 -9.22 -16.91
C ASP A 102 12.38 -10.14 -16.67
N ALA A 103 12.12 -11.44 -16.53
CA ALA A 103 13.19 -12.42 -16.56
C ALA A 103 13.89 -12.17 -17.88
N VAL A 104 15.05 -11.52 -17.83
CA VAL A 104 15.86 -11.23 -19.01
C VAL A 104 15.92 -12.53 -19.77
N ASP A 105 15.47 -12.50 -21.02
CA ASP A 105 15.64 -13.60 -21.96
C ASP A 105 17.05 -14.15 -21.76
N GLY A 106 17.12 -15.43 -21.43
CA GLY A 106 18.35 -16.16 -21.17
C GLY A 106 19.21 -16.23 -22.43
N THR A 107 19.80 -15.12 -22.82
CA THR A 107 20.68 -15.02 -23.98
C THR A 107 21.94 -14.23 -23.63
N SER A 108 22.94 -15.06 -23.32
CA SER A 108 24.34 -14.89 -23.71
C SER A 108 25.19 -13.97 -22.83
N PHE A 109 25.83 -14.61 -21.85
CA PHE A 109 27.24 -14.34 -21.61
C PHE A 109 28.00 -14.65 -22.90
N THR A 110 28.68 -13.65 -23.46
CA THR A 110 29.85 -13.86 -24.33
C THR A 110 30.96 -12.95 -23.81
#